data_AF-A0A5B7D0L7-F1
#
_entry.id   AF-A0A5B7D0L7-F1
#
_cell.length_a   1.000
_cell.length_b   1.000
_cell.length_c   1.000
_cell.angle_alpha   90.00
_cell.angle_beta   90.00
_cell.angle_gamma   90.00
#
_symmetry.space_group_name_H-M   'P 1'
#
loop_
_entity.id
_entity.type
_entity.pdbx_description
1 polymer ?
#
loop_
_entity_poly.entity_id
_entity_poly.type
_entity_poly.pdbx_seq_one_letter_code
_entity_poly.pdbx_strand_id
1 'polypeptide(L)'
;MPSCPGKHITFTPIVPHIIDFLVHTPLLEKYDISSLKSVMSATSPLAASTLQDFKARVNCRVRQGYGLTESCASVTQNHPAFGFKMGSVGRVLPYQEVKRISKRPRNERNWDPVCLRAISVGTKRTAYQRPTATLYPMR
;
A
#
# COMPACT_ATOMS: atom_id res chain seq x y z
N MET A 1 16.71 -28.01 -15.80
CA MET A 1 15.27 -27.88 -16.13
C MET A 1 15.13 -26.70 -17.08
N PRO A 2 14.62 -26.86 -18.30
CA PRO A 2 14.58 -25.80 -19.30
C PRO A 2 13.50 -24.78 -18.92
N SER A 3 13.92 -23.57 -18.56
CA SER A 3 13.05 -22.42 -18.30
C SER A 3 12.38 -21.98 -19.60
N CYS A 4 11.04 -22.02 -19.66
CA CYS A 4 10.26 -21.40 -20.73
C CYS A 4 10.78 -19.97 -21.02
N PRO A 5 10.81 -19.51 -22.29
CA PRO A 5 11.29 -18.19 -22.67
C PRO A 5 10.45 -17.12 -21.94
N GLY A 6 11.03 -16.61 -20.85
CA GLY A 6 10.29 -16.29 -19.63
C GLY A 6 9.78 -14.86 -19.61
N LYS A 7 8.50 -14.70 -19.24
CA LYS A 7 7.93 -13.38 -18.95
C LYS A 7 8.69 -12.76 -17.76
N HIS A 8 9.56 -11.78 -18.04
CA HIS A 8 10.29 -11.03 -17.03
C HIS A 8 9.35 -10.11 -16.25
N ILE A 9 9.14 -10.39 -14.97
CA ILE A 9 8.26 -9.59 -14.11
C ILE A 9 9.07 -8.42 -13.55
N THR A 10 8.75 -7.20 -13.98
CA THR A 10 9.42 -5.98 -13.51
C THR A 10 8.71 -5.32 -12.33
N PHE A 11 7.42 -5.60 -12.16
CA PHE A 11 6.58 -5.06 -11.09
C PHE A 11 5.64 -6.14 -10.55
N THR A 12 5.53 -6.26 -9.23
CA THR A 12 4.60 -7.19 -8.60
C THR A 12 3.98 -6.60 -7.32
N PRO A 13 2.63 -6.63 -7.19
CA PRO A 13 1.97 -6.34 -5.92
C PRO A 13 2.04 -7.56 -4.99
N ILE A 14 2.52 -7.37 -3.77
CA ILE A 14 2.72 -8.43 -2.79
C ILE A 14 2.21 -7.96 -1.41
N VAL A 15 1.47 -8.82 -0.72
CA VAL A 15 1.03 -8.53 0.65
C VAL A 15 2.21 -8.55 1.63
N PRO A 16 2.21 -7.71 2.68
CA PRO A 16 3.32 -7.60 3.63
C PRO A 16 3.81 -8.94 4.21
N HIS A 17 2.90 -9.87 4.51
CA HIS A 17 3.25 -11.19 5.04
C HIS A 17 4.10 -12.05 4.09
N ILE A 18 3.92 -11.91 2.77
CA ILE A 18 4.77 -12.63 1.81
C ILE A 18 6.17 -12.01 1.79
N ILE A 19 6.29 -10.69 1.92
CA ILE A 19 7.61 -10.02 2.04
C ILE A 19 8.33 -10.55 3.28
N ASP A 20 7.62 -10.61 4.40
CA ASP A 20 8.16 -11.15 5.65
C ASP A 20 8.59 -12.61 5.51
N PHE A 21 7.77 -13.45 4.90
CA PHE A 21 8.11 -14.85 4.61
C PHE A 21 9.35 -14.98 3.71
N LEU A 22 9.47 -14.15 2.68
CA LEU A 22 10.63 -14.14 1.76
C LEU A 22 11.92 -13.69 2.44
N VAL A 23 11.84 -12.81 3.45
CA VAL A 23 12.99 -12.43 4.27
C VAL A 23 13.44 -13.59 5.17
N HIS A 24 12.52 -14.41 5.68
CA HIS A 24 12.86 -15.51 6.58
C HIS A 24 13.20 -16.83 5.88
N THR A 25 13.03 -16.91 4.56
CA THR A 25 13.29 -18.14 3.79
C THR A 25 14.40 -17.95 2.75
N PRO A 26 15.18 -19.00 2.43
CA PRO A 26 16.22 -18.95 1.39
C PRO A 26 15.64 -19.09 -0.04
N LEU A 27 14.35 -18.81 -0.24
CA LEU A 27 13.71 -18.96 -1.56
C LEU A 27 14.25 -17.95 -2.58
N LEU A 28 14.60 -16.74 -2.13
CA LEU A 28 15.14 -15.70 -3.00
C LEU A 28 16.48 -16.10 -3.64
N GLU A 29 17.22 -17.04 -3.05
CA GLU A 29 18.49 -17.55 -3.58
C GLU A 29 18.30 -18.63 -4.64
N LYS A 30 17.12 -19.27 -4.68
CA LYS A 30 16.81 -20.36 -5.61
C LYS A 30 16.29 -19.88 -6.97
N TYR A 31 15.85 -18.62 -7.07
CA TYR A 31 15.20 -18.08 -8.26
C TYR A 31 15.89 -16.79 -8.73
N ASP A 32 16.05 -16.65 -10.04
CA ASP A 32 16.53 -15.40 -10.63
C ASP A 32 15.42 -14.33 -10.61
N ILE A 33 15.59 -13.36 -9.71
CA ILE A 33 14.68 -12.21 -9.54
C ILE A 33 15.31 -10.90 -10.02
N SER A 34 16.41 -10.96 -10.78
CA SER A 34 17.15 -9.79 -11.28
C SER A 34 16.29 -8.85 -12.14
N SER A 35 15.26 -9.37 -12.79
CA SER A 35 14.33 -8.57 -13.61
C SER A 35 13.39 -7.67 -12.79
N LEU A 36 13.27 -7.91 -11.47
CA LEU A 36 12.31 -7.23 -10.62
C LEU A 36 12.79 -5.83 -10.23
N LYS A 37 12.14 -4.79 -10.78
CA LYS A 37 12.50 -3.39 -10.54
C LYS A 37 11.77 -2.80 -9.33
N SER A 38 10.53 -3.24 -9.07
CA SER A 38 9.74 -2.67 -7.98
C SER A 38 8.68 -3.64 -7.46
N VAL A 39 8.46 -3.60 -6.14
CA VAL A 39 7.37 -4.31 -5.45
C VAL A 39 6.43 -3.27 -4.85
N MET A 40 5.12 -3.53 -4.89
CA MET A 40 4.14 -2.75 -4.17
C MET A 40 3.55 -3.56 -3.03
N SER A 41 3.48 -2.98 -1.84
CA SER A 41 2.85 -3.58 -0.67
C SER A 41 1.72 -2.71 -0.14
N ALA A 42 0.56 -3.31 -0.03
CA ALA A 42 -0.65 -2.71 0.53
C ALA A 42 -1.41 -3.83 1.23
N THR A 43 -1.91 -3.60 2.45
CA THR A 43 -2.88 -4.39 3.26
C THR A 43 -2.60 -4.19 4.75
N SER A 44 -1.32 -4.16 5.15
CA SER A 44 -0.89 -4.07 6.55
C SER A 44 0.41 -3.24 6.64
N PRO A 45 0.71 -2.56 7.76
CA PRO A 45 1.99 -1.88 7.94
C PRO A 45 3.16 -2.86 7.87
N LEU A 46 4.16 -2.54 7.05
CA LEU A 46 5.40 -3.30 6.99
C LEU A 46 6.42 -2.73 7.99
N ALA A 47 7.01 -3.59 8.83
CA ALA A 47 8.04 -3.20 9.77
C ALA A 47 9.28 -2.64 9.05
N ALA A 48 9.92 -1.63 9.65
CA ALA A 48 11.09 -1.00 9.05
C ALA A 48 12.29 -1.97 8.93
N SER A 49 12.45 -2.89 9.90
CA SER A 49 13.46 -3.95 9.87
C SER A 49 13.25 -4.89 8.68
N THR A 50 12.06 -5.48 8.55
CA THR A 50 11.71 -6.38 7.44
C THR A 50 11.92 -5.71 6.07
N LEU A 51 11.59 -4.42 5.95
CA LEU A 51 11.84 -3.65 4.72
C LEU A 51 13.33 -3.52 4.41
N GLN A 52 14.18 -3.28 5.42
CA GLN A 52 15.62 -3.19 5.26
C GLN A 52 16.22 -4.53 4.86
N ASP A 53 15.82 -5.62 5.54
CA ASP A 53 16.29 -6.97 5.25
C ASP A 53 15.91 -7.40 3.83
N PHE A 54 14.67 -7.12 3.41
CA PHE A 54 14.22 -7.41 2.06
C PHE A 54 15.01 -6.62 1.00
N LYS A 55 15.30 -5.34 1.26
CA LYS A 55 16.13 -4.51 0.37
C LYS A 55 17.59 -4.95 0.31
N ALA A 56 18.13 -5.50 1.39
CA ALA A 56 19.48 -6.04 1.42
C ALA A 56 19.63 -7.30 0.55
N ARG A 57 18.56 -8.10 0.45
CA ARG A 57 18.55 -9.34 -0.35
C ARG A 57 18.11 -9.12 -1.80
N VAL A 58 17.23 -8.16 -2.05
CA VAL A 58 16.63 -7.92 -3.36
C VAL A 58 16.91 -6.49 -3.79
N ASN A 59 17.60 -6.32 -4.92
CA ASN A 59 17.87 -4.99 -5.51
C ASN A 59 16.62 -4.39 -6.20
N CYS A 60 15.53 -4.20 -5.45
CA CYS A 60 14.28 -3.66 -5.97
C CYS A 60 13.71 -2.55 -5.08
N ARG A 61 12.86 -1.70 -5.68
CA ARG A 61 12.18 -0.63 -4.95
C ARG A 61 10.88 -1.14 -4.32
N VAL A 62 10.81 -1.16 -3.00
CA VAL A 62 9.58 -1.46 -2.27
C VAL A 62 8.76 -0.19 -2.07
N ARG A 63 7.53 -0.19 -2.58
CA ARG A 63 6.55 0.89 -2.44
C ARG A 63 5.47 0.44 -1.48
N GLN A 64 5.16 1.26 -0.47
CA GLN A 64 3.97 1.04 0.36
C GLN A 64 2.83 1.94 -0.10
N GLY A 65 1.60 1.44 0.01
CA GLY A 65 0.39 2.19 -0.25
C GLY A 65 -0.72 1.82 0.71
N TYR A 66 -1.65 2.75 0.88
CA TYR A 66 -2.87 2.53 1.64
C TYR A 66 -4.06 2.60 0.69
N GLY A 67 -4.95 1.63 0.84
CA GLY A 67 -6.13 1.47 0.02
C GLY A 67 -7.23 0.78 0.82
N LEU A 68 -8.47 1.07 0.45
CA LEU A 68 -9.65 0.43 1.00
C LEU A 68 -10.48 -0.13 -0.15
N THR A 69 -11.28 -1.14 0.11
CA THR A 69 -12.18 -1.68 -0.91
C THR A 69 -13.20 -0.61 -1.32
N GLU A 70 -13.62 0.23 -0.39
CA GLU A 70 -14.57 1.32 -0.49
C GLU A 70 -14.07 2.45 -1.39
N SER A 71 -12.75 2.57 -1.61
CA SER A 71 -12.13 3.61 -2.42
C SER A 71 -11.60 3.13 -3.78
N CYS A 72 -11.99 1.93 -4.20
CA CYS A 72 -11.48 1.26 -5.39
C CYS A 72 -9.96 1.02 -5.31
N ALA A 73 -9.54 0.38 -4.22
CA ALA A 73 -8.24 -0.27 -4.00
C ALA A 73 -7.05 0.61 -3.64
N SER A 74 -6.98 1.90 -3.98
CA SER A 74 -5.83 2.73 -3.61
C SER A 74 -6.20 4.17 -3.29
N VAL A 75 -5.64 4.69 -2.20
CA VAL A 75 -5.85 6.05 -1.69
C VAL A 75 -4.55 6.84 -1.68
N THR A 76 -3.53 6.24 -1.09
CA THR A 76 -2.18 6.83 -1.02
C THR A 76 -1.15 5.83 -1.51
N GLN A 77 -0.09 6.32 -2.12
CA GLN A 77 1.01 5.49 -2.59
C GLN A 77 2.33 6.24 -2.47
N ASN A 78 3.38 5.52 -2.11
CA ASN A 78 4.74 5.99 -2.32
C ASN A 78 5.10 5.97 -3.81
N HIS A 79 5.45 7.13 -4.36
CA HIS A 79 5.82 7.27 -5.77
C HIS A 79 7.31 7.68 -5.89
N PRO A 80 8.10 7.06 -6.77
CA PRO A 80 9.52 7.39 -6.93
C PRO A 80 9.80 8.88 -7.17
N ALA A 81 8.93 9.56 -7.92
CA ALA A 81 9.10 10.98 -8.23
C ALA A 81 8.98 11.92 -7.02
N PHE A 82 8.42 11.46 -5.89
CA PHE A 82 8.20 12.28 -4.70
C PHE A 82 9.04 11.85 -3.50
N GLY A 83 9.98 10.93 -3.71
CA GLY A 83 10.77 10.32 -2.65
C GLY A 83 10.02 9.25 -1.86
N PHE A 84 10.78 8.45 -1.12
CA PHE A 84 10.26 7.39 -0.27
C PHE A 84 10.47 7.77 1.19
N LYS A 85 9.39 7.87 1.96
CA LYS A 85 9.48 8.00 3.41
C LYS A 85 9.21 6.65 4.07
N MET A 86 10.21 6.11 4.74
CA MET A 86 10.09 4.82 5.44
C MET A 86 9.00 4.89 6.51
N GLY A 87 8.13 3.88 6.55
CA GLY A 87 6.96 3.86 7.43
C GLY A 87 5.79 4.77 7.00
N SER A 88 5.90 5.48 5.86
CA SER A 88 4.79 6.21 5.26
C SER A 88 4.12 5.38 4.16
N VAL A 89 2.81 5.56 4.01
CA VAL A 89 2.02 5.04 2.88
C VAL A 89 2.07 5.96 1.64
N GLY A 90 2.85 7.04 1.73
CA GLY A 90 3.12 7.96 0.65
C GLY A 90 2.13 9.11 0.57
N ARG A 91 1.89 9.59 -0.65
CA ARG A 91 1.04 10.75 -0.91
C ARG A 91 -0.31 10.33 -1.47
N VAL A 92 -1.30 11.19 -1.28
CA VAL A 92 -2.65 11.03 -1.83
C VAL A 92 -2.56 10.98 -3.37
N LEU A 93 -3.30 10.06 -3.97
CA LEU A 93 -3.38 9.94 -5.43
C LEU A 93 -4.11 11.15 -6.04
N PRO A 94 -3.84 11.49 -7.32
CA PRO A 94 -4.57 12.55 -8.01
C PRO A 94 -6.08 12.35 -7.93
N TYR A 95 -6.83 13.46 -7.86
CA TYR A 95 -8.30 13.48 -7.79
C TYR A 95 -8.90 12.85 -6.51
N GLN A 96 -8.10 12.79 -5.45
CA GLN A 96 -8.54 12.37 -4.12
C GLN A 96 -8.12 13.39 -3.06
N GLU A 97 -8.92 13.52 -2.00
CA GLU A 97 -8.68 14.37 -0.85
C GLU A 97 -8.74 13.53 0.42
N VAL A 98 -7.75 13.69 1.29
CA VAL A 98 -7.66 13.01 2.57
C VAL A 98 -7.63 14.06 3.68
N LYS A 99 -8.58 13.98 4.61
CA LYS A 99 -8.67 14.91 5.75
C LYS A 99 -8.62 14.13 7.06
N ARG A 100 -7.68 14.49 7.93
CA ARG A 100 -7.68 14.05 9.33
C ARG A 100 -8.80 14.78 10.07
N ILE A 101 -9.71 14.03 10.69
CA ILE A 101 -10.79 14.60 11.51
C ILE A 101 -10.41 14.41 12.97
N SER A 102 -9.94 15.48 13.60
CA SER A 102 -9.69 15.50 15.04
C SER A 102 -10.79 16.27 15.75
N LYS A 103 -11.26 15.75 16.90
CA LYS A 103 -12.08 16.51 17.84
C LYS A 103 -11.22 17.29 18.86
N ARG A 104 -9.89 17.18 18.78
CA ARG A 104 -8.92 17.68 19.76
C ARG A 104 -8.03 18.76 19.15
N PRO A 105 -7.40 19.63 19.98
CA PRO A 105 -6.48 20.66 19.50
C PRO A 105 -5.33 20.05 18.69
N ARG A 106 -4.87 20.80 17.68
CA ARG A 106 -3.99 20.36 16.58
C ARG A 106 -2.62 19.80 17.00
N ASN A 107 -2.22 20.02 18.24
CA ASN A 107 -0.83 19.92 18.69
C ASN A 107 -0.45 18.51 19.18
N GLU A 108 -1.39 17.58 19.26
CA GLU A 108 -1.14 16.19 19.66
C GLU A 108 -1.05 15.26 18.44
N ARG A 109 -0.01 14.40 18.42
CA ARG A 109 0.07 13.27 17.48
C ARG A 109 -0.81 12.15 18.03
N ASN A 110 -2.07 12.13 17.61
CA ASN A 110 -3.04 11.12 17.99
C ASN A 110 -3.51 10.29 16.78
N TRP A 111 -4.04 9.10 17.06
CA TRP A 111 -4.72 8.25 16.08
C TRP A 111 -6.12 8.78 15.82
N ASP A 112 -6.19 9.88 15.07
CA ASP A 112 -7.45 10.48 14.64
C ASP A 112 -7.98 9.78 13.38
N PRO A 113 -9.30 9.62 13.24
CA PRO A 113 -9.90 9.07 12.04
C PRO A 113 -9.57 9.93 10.80
N VAL A 114 -9.46 9.26 9.67
CA VAL A 114 -9.18 9.87 8.37
C VAL A 114 -10.41 9.74 7.49
N CYS A 115 -10.89 10.85 6.96
CA CYS A 115 -11.95 10.89 5.96
C CYS A 115 -11.37 11.03 4.56
N LEU A 116 -11.96 10.30 3.61
CA LEU A 116 -11.58 10.28 2.21
C LEU A 116 -12.72 10.86 1.36
N ARG A 117 -12.37 11.75 0.44
CA ARG A 117 -13.22 12.16 -0.67
C ARG A 117 -12.49 11.83 -1.97
N ALA A 118 -13.09 11.00 -2.82
CA ALA A 118 -12.50 10.63 -4.11
C ALA A 118 -13.59 10.38 -5.14
N ILE A 119 -13.29 10.68 -6.41
CA ILE A 119 -14.20 10.38 -7.52
C ILE A 119 -14.49 8.87 -7.59
N SER A 120 -13.50 8.03 -7.27
CA SER A 120 -13.64 6.57 -7.21
C SER A 120 -14.56 6.07 -6.09
N VAL A 121 -14.73 6.84 -5.01
CA VAL A 121 -15.71 6.53 -3.96
C VAL A 121 -17.13 6.86 -4.45
N GLY A 122 -17.27 7.89 -5.30
CA GLY A 122 -18.55 8.27 -5.91
C GLY A 122 -19.17 7.21 -6.83
N THR A 123 -18.37 6.26 -7.34
CA THR A 123 -18.89 5.11 -8.11
C THR A 123 -19.38 3.97 -7.19
N LYS A 124 -18.90 3.91 -5.95
CA LYS A 124 -19.40 3.00 -4.90
C LYS A 124 -20.38 3.73 -3.99
N ARG A 125 -21.55 4.06 -4.55
CA ARG A 125 -22.57 4.86 -3.85
C ARG A 125 -23.17 4.19 -2.62
N THR A 126 -23.21 2.86 -2.56
CA THR A 126 -23.85 2.11 -1.47
C THR A 126 -23.15 0.79 -1.21
N ALA A 127 -23.02 0.40 0.05
CA ALA A 127 -22.69 -0.97 0.40
C ALA A 127 -23.86 -1.90 0.00
N TYR A 128 -23.56 -2.92 -0.81
CA TYR A 128 -24.57 -3.88 -1.26
C TYR A 128 -25.24 -4.55 -0.06
N GLN A 129 -26.58 -4.57 -0.05
CA GLN A 129 -27.41 -5.12 1.04
C GLN A 129 -27.19 -4.50 2.44
N ARG A 130 -26.50 -3.35 2.55
CA ARG A 130 -26.32 -2.61 3.81
C ARG A 130 -26.51 -1.08 3.61
N PRO A 131 -27.74 -0.61 3.38
CA PRO A 131 -28.00 0.81 3.16
C PRO A 131 -27.67 1.69 4.38
N THR A 132 -27.82 1.18 5.61
CA THR A 132 -27.47 1.91 6.85
C THR A 132 -25.97 2.14 7.04
N ALA A 133 -25.11 1.29 6.46
CA ALA A 133 -23.65 1.48 6.49
C ALA A 133 -23.18 2.60 5.54
N THR A 134 -24.06 3.11 4.68
CA THR A 134 -23.76 4.16 3.70
C THR A 134 -23.97 5.57 4.29
N LEU A 135 -24.83 5.70 5.29
CA LEU A 135 -25.20 6.98 5.90
C LEU A 135 -24.54 7.10 7.27
N TYR A 136 -23.32 7.65 7.32
CA TYR A 136 -22.87 8.31 8.53
C TYR A 136 -23.39 9.75 8.49
N PRO A 137 -24.31 10.16 9.38
CA PRO A 137 -24.73 11.54 9.43
C PRO A 137 -23.51 12.38 9.83
N MET A 138 -22.95 13.12 8.87
CA MET A 138 -22.03 14.20 9.17
C MET A 138 -22.84 15.31 9.82
N ARG A 139 -22.96 15.25 11.15
CA ARG A 139 -23.36 16.39 11.99
C ARG A 139 -22.15 17.23 12.30
#